data_AF-A0AAJ7RIL4-F1
#
_entry.id   AF-A0AAJ7RIL4-F1
#
_cell.length_a   1.000
_cell.length_b   1.000
_cell.length_c   1.000
_cell.angle_alpha   90.00
_cell.angle_beta   90.00
_cell.angle_gamma   90.00
#
_symmetry.space_group_name_H-M   'P 1'
#
loop_
_entity.id
_entity.type
_entity.pdbx_description
1 polymer ?
#
loop_
_entity_poly.entity_id
_entity_poly.type
_entity_poly.pdbx_seq_one_letter_code
_entity_poly.pdbx_strand_id
1 'polypeptide(L)'
;MGQHNLLIDYVASGRRISELDTFAEQLWYSDCDIPIPLRSLERESVYGLTSVLLIICEQCHIVHKVVTNKTPVREEDTGIQKYAVNYKVATAILDGGSGEVQINIILSVLNIPAMTSHFIKRYERTIDVAMEHVAKESCRDIIALNKKLTIEAREQEASVNSLSTNYNCML
;
A
#
# COMPACT_ATOMS: atom_id res chain seq x y z
N MET A 1 -37.33 -11.87 -36.24
CA MET A 1 -37.47 -10.82 -35.21
C MET A 1 -36.27 -10.94 -34.29
N GLY A 2 -35.20 -10.18 -34.60
CA GLY A 2 -33.94 -10.26 -33.87
C GLY A 2 -34.07 -9.63 -32.50
N GLN A 3 -33.69 -10.38 -31.47
CA GLN A 3 -33.54 -9.85 -30.11
C GLN A 3 -32.35 -8.89 -30.11
N HIS A 4 -32.64 -7.59 -30.10
CA HIS A 4 -31.68 -6.59 -29.67
C HIS A 4 -31.41 -6.83 -28.18
N ASN A 5 -30.30 -7.51 -27.88
CA ASN A 5 -29.73 -7.48 -26.53
C ASN A 5 -29.35 -6.03 -26.25
N LEU A 6 -30.07 -5.41 -25.32
CA LEU A 6 -29.68 -4.14 -24.71
C LEU A 6 -28.36 -4.39 -23.98
N LEU A 7 -27.23 -4.09 -24.63
CA LEU A 7 -25.97 -3.84 -23.96
C LEU A 7 -26.23 -2.63 -23.06
N ILE A 8 -26.39 -2.88 -21.77
CA ILE A 8 -26.35 -1.81 -20.77
C ILE A 8 -24.89 -1.38 -20.75
N ASP A 9 -24.57 -0.28 -21.42
CA ASP A 9 -23.24 0.33 -21.34
C ASP A 9 -22.89 0.53 -19.87
N TYR A 10 -21.84 -0.15 -19.40
CA TYR A 10 -21.38 0.03 -18.04
C TYR A 10 -20.69 1.39 -17.92
N VAL A 11 -21.40 2.36 -17.34
CA VAL A 11 -20.81 3.67 -17.06
C VAL A 11 -20.13 3.62 -15.68
N ALA A 12 -18.80 3.50 -15.67
CA ALA A 12 -18.03 3.74 -14.45
C ALA A 12 -18.31 5.17 -13.95
N SER A 13 -18.85 5.28 -12.74
CA SER A 13 -19.14 6.55 -12.09
C SER A 13 -18.45 6.65 -10.73
N GLY A 14 -18.20 7.89 -10.32
CA GLY A 14 -17.48 8.23 -9.10
C GLY A 14 -15.98 8.35 -9.29
N ARG A 15 -15.24 8.30 -8.19
CA ARG A 15 -13.78 8.46 -8.15
C ARG A 15 -13.11 7.14 -7.80
N ARG A 16 -11.91 6.93 -8.33
CA ARG A 16 -11.04 5.79 -8.01
C ARG A 16 -9.66 6.29 -7.64
N ILE A 17 -8.97 5.53 -6.80
CA ILE A 17 -7.57 5.75 -6.51
C ILE A 17 -6.78 4.89 -7.50
N SER A 18 -5.91 5.53 -8.27
CA SER A 18 -5.06 4.87 -9.27
C SER A 18 -3.62 5.32 -9.12
N GLU A 19 -2.72 4.38 -9.41
CA GLU A 19 -1.31 4.68 -9.61
C GLU A 19 -1.12 5.07 -11.07
N LEU A 20 -0.81 6.35 -11.32
CA LEU A 20 -0.90 6.91 -12.67
C LEU A 20 0.04 6.25 -13.67
N ASP A 21 1.24 5.88 -13.24
CA ASP A 21 2.23 5.19 -14.08
C ASP A 21 1.70 3.82 -14.55
N THR A 22 1.24 3.02 -13.61
CA THR A 22 0.69 1.68 -13.82
C THR A 22 -0.57 1.76 -14.65
N PHE A 23 -1.44 2.70 -14.33
CA PHE A 23 -2.69 2.87 -15.05
C PHE A 23 -2.43 3.29 -16.50
N ALA A 24 -1.51 4.24 -16.73
CA ALA A 24 -1.15 4.68 -18.08
C ALA A 24 -0.55 3.54 -18.91
N GLU A 25 0.36 2.75 -18.36
CA GLU A 25 0.95 1.58 -19.02
C GLU A 25 -0.10 0.53 -19.42
N GLN A 26 -1.18 0.40 -18.64
CA GLN A 26 -2.24 -0.57 -18.89
C GLN A 26 -3.30 -0.07 -19.89
N LEU A 27 -3.26 1.20 -20.33
CA LEU A 27 -4.23 1.79 -21.25
C LEU A 27 -3.88 1.61 -22.73
N TRP A 28 -3.22 0.50 -23.07
CA TRP A 28 -2.94 0.10 -24.45
C TRP A 28 -3.38 -1.35 -24.69
N TYR A 29 -4.03 -1.59 -25.82
CA TYR A 29 -4.33 -2.96 -26.24
C TYR A 29 -3.04 -3.62 -26.74
N SER A 30 -2.59 -4.67 -26.06
CA SER A 30 -1.36 -5.42 -26.39
C SER A 30 -1.34 -5.95 -27.83
N ASP A 31 -2.50 -6.35 -28.35
CA ASP A 31 -2.61 -7.02 -29.64
C ASP A 31 -2.82 -6.05 -30.82
N CYS A 32 -3.43 -4.90 -30.55
CA CYS A 32 -3.74 -3.90 -31.58
C CYS A 32 -2.80 -2.70 -31.57
N ASP A 33 -2.03 -2.50 -30.50
CA ASP A 33 -1.17 -1.33 -30.27
C ASP A 33 -1.90 0.01 -30.45
N ILE A 34 -3.13 0.08 -29.92
CA ILE A 34 -3.93 1.31 -29.90
C ILE A 34 -4.33 1.66 -28.46
N PRO A 35 -4.52 2.95 -28.14
CA PRO A 35 -4.96 3.37 -26.82
C PRO A 35 -6.35 2.83 -26.47
N ILE A 36 -6.54 2.49 -25.21
CA ILE A 36 -7.81 1.98 -24.69
C ILE A 36 -8.75 3.15 -24.35
N PRO A 37 -9.90 3.27 -25.04
CA PRO A 37 -10.90 4.25 -24.66
C PRO A 37 -11.65 3.79 -23.39
N LEU A 38 -11.49 4.51 -22.27
CA LEU A 38 -12.18 4.20 -21.01
C LEU A 38 -13.71 4.20 -21.10
N ARG A 39 -14.29 4.84 -22.12
CA ARG A 39 -15.73 4.82 -22.40
C ARG A 39 -16.24 3.43 -22.83
N SER A 40 -15.36 2.57 -23.36
CA SER A 40 -15.70 1.22 -23.82
C SER A 40 -15.62 0.18 -22.68
N LEU A 41 -15.73 0.66 -21.43
CA LEU A 41 -15.69 -0.19 -20.25
C LEU A 41 -16.96 -1.03 -20.17
N GLU A 42 -16.78 -2.35 -20.08
CA GLU A 42 -17.90 -3.30 -19.97
C GLU A 42 -18.18 -3.66 -18.51
N ARG A 43 -17.13 -3.72 -17.69
CA ARG A 43 -17.26 -4.11 -16.28
C ARG A 43 -16.09 -3.61 -15.46
N GLU A 44 -16.39 -3.18 -14.24
CA GLU A 44 -15.40 -2.94 -13.20
C GLU A 44 -15.52 -4.01 -12.10
N SER A 45 -14.39 -4.55 -11.65
CA SER A 45 -14.29 -5.31 -10.41
C SER A 45 -13.44 -4.54 -9.41
N VAL A 46 -13.99 -4.27 -8.23
CA VAL A 46 -13.32 -3.47 -7.18
C VAL A 46 -12.76 -4.39 -6.10
N TYR A 47 -11.48 -4.22 -5.78
CA TYR A 47 -10.72 -4.97 -4.77
C TYR A 47 -10.13 -3.99 -3.75
N GLY A 48 -10.92 -3.62 -2.75
CA GLY A 48 -10.57 -2.54 -1.84
C GLY A 48 -10.55 -1.21 -2.59
N LEU A 49 -9.38 -0.58 -2.68
CA LEU A 49 -9.18 0.67 -3.43
C LEU A 49 -8.66 0.46 -4.85
N THR A 50 -8.44 -0.79 -5.26
CA THR A 50 -8.02 -1.10 -6.63
C THR A 50 -9.21 -1.46 -7.51
N SER A 51 -9.20 -0.96 -8.73
CA SER A 51 -10.15 -1.32 -9.77
C SER A 51 -9.48 -2.17 -10.83
N VAL A 52 -10.16 -3.22 -11.26
CA VAL A 52 -9.82 -4.01 -12.44
C VAL A 52 -10.92 -3.77 -13.46
N LEU A 53 -10.56 -3.09 -14.54
CA LEU A 53 -11.44 -2.72 -15.62
C LEU A 53 -11.38 -3.80 -16.71
N LEU A 54 -12.54 -4.30 -17.13
CA LEU A 54 -12.68 -5.22 -18.26
C LEU A 54 -13.20 -4.46 -19.46
N ILE A 55 -12.40 -4.41 -20.51
CA ILE A 55 -12.66 -3.62 -21.70
C ILE A 55 -12.51 -4.54 -22.90
N ILE A 56 -13.50 -4.56 -23.79
CA ILE A 56 -13.44 -5.32 -25.03
C ILE A 56 -12.86 -4.41 -26.11
N CYS A 57 -11.84 -4.88 -26.82
CA CYS A 57 -11.30 -4.15 -27.95
C CYS A 57 -12.27 -4.24 -29.15
N GLU A 58 -12.67 -3.11 -29.71
CA GLU A 58 -13.56 -3.07 -30.88
C GLU A 58 -12.91 -3.62 -32.17
N GLN A 59 -11.57 -3.69 -32.22
CA GLN A 59 -10.83 -4.22 -33.38
C GLN A 59 -10.63 -5.73 -33.28
N CYS A 60 -9.94 -6.21 -32.24
CA CYS A 60 -9.61 -7.63 -32.10
C CYS A 60 -10.64 -8.45 -31.31
N HIS A 61 -11.65 -7.80 -30.70
CA HIS A 61 -12.67 -8.44 -29.87
C HIS A 61 -12.13 -9.23 -28.66
N ILE A 62 -10.86 -9.00 -28.29
CA ILE A 62 -10.23 -9.59 -27.12
C ILE A 62 -10.65 -8.79 -25.87
N VAL A 63 -10.86 -9.50 -24.76
CA VAL A 63 -11.12 -8.90 -23.46
C VAL A 63 -9.80 -8.52 -22.82
N HIS A 64 -9.60 -7.23 -22.57
CA HIS A 64 -8.43 -6.71 -21.88
C HIS A 64 -8.75 -6.37 -20.43
N LYS A 65 -7.79 -6.68 -19.55
CA LYS A 65 -7.84 -6.38 -18.13
C LYS A 65 -6.90 -5.21 -17.85
N VAL A 66 -7.46 -4.08 -17.46
CA VAL A 66 -6.69 -2.88 -17.09
C VAL A 66 -6.74 -2.76 -15.57
N VAL A 67 -5.58 -2.86 -14.92
CA VAL A 67 -5.45 -2.78 -13.46
C VAL A 67 -5.00 -1.37 -13.07
N THR A 68 -5.68 -0.73 -12.11
CA THR A 68 -5.40 0.67 -11.76
C THR A 68 -4.24 0.88 -10.78
N ASN A 69 -3.75 -0.17 -10.11
CA ASN A 69 -2.74 -0.08 -9.05
C ASN A 69 -1.74 -1.25 -9.14
N LYS A 70 -0.51 -1.04 -8.68
CA LYS A 70 0.50 -2.12 -8.63
C LYS A 70 0.07 -3.26 -7.74
N THR A 71 0.36 -4.47 -8.20
CA THR A 71 0.44 -5.64 -7.33
C THR A 71 1.80 -5.63 -6.63
N PRO A 72 1.88 -5.85 -5.30
CA PRO A 72 3.15 -6.23 -4.70
C PRO A 72 3.56 -7.55 -5.37
N VAL A 73 4.85 -7.65 -5.71
CA VAL A 73 5.47 -8.74 -6.47
C VAL A 73 4.84 -10.10 -6.13
N ARG A 74 4.53 -10.87 -7.18
CA ARG A 74 3.84 -12.18 -7.16
C ARG A 74 4.16 -13.00 -5.90
N GLU A 75 3.24 -13.03 -4.94
CA GLU A 75 3.13 -14.20 -4.09
C GLU A 75 2.53 -15.30 -4.99
N GLU A 76 3.38 -16.18 -5.51
CA GLU A 76 2.99 -17.24 -6.44
C GLU A 76 2.03 -18.29 -5.82
N ASP A 77 1.79 -18.25 -4.50
CA ASP A 77 1.23 -19.42 -3.79
C ASP A 77 -0.18 -19.26 -3.18
N THR A 78 -0.83 -18.10 -3.22
CA THR A 78 -2.15 -17.95 -2.54
C THR A 78 -3.36 -17.79 -3.46
N GLY A 79 -3.15 -17.59 -4.77
CA GLY A 79 -4.24 -17.34 -5.73
C GLY A 79 -5.04 -16.05 -5.48
N ILE A 80 -4.65 -15.25 -4.48
CA ILE A 80 -5.37 -14.04 -4.06
C ILE A 80 -4.56 -12.83 -4.49
N GLN A 81 -5.12 -12.05 -5.41
CA GLN A 81 -4.48 -10.86 -5.92
C GLN A 81 -4.47 -9.77 -4.85
N LYS A 82 -3.27 -9.41 -4.42
CA LYS A 82 -3.01 -8.36 -3.43
C LYS A 82 -2.58 -7.10 -4.19
N TYR A 83 -2.94 -5.93 -3.68
CA TYR A 83 -2.59 -4.64 -4.31
C TYR A 83 -1.91 -3.71 -3.30
N ALA A 84 -0.86 -3.01 -3.74
CA ALA A 84 -0.01 -2.21 -2.87
C ALA A 84 -0.78 -1.09 -2.16
N VAL A 85 -1.76 -0.48 -2.83
CA VAL A 85 -2.62 0.57 -2.25
C VAL A 85 -3.39 0.10 -1.01
N ASN A 86 -3.83 -1.16 -1.00
CA ASN A 86 -4.58 -1.72 0.12
C ASN A 86 -3.68 -1.94 1.34
N TYR A 87 -2.41 -2.32 1.11
CA TYR A 87 -1.42 -2.34 2.18
C TYR A 87 -1.16 -0.94 2.73
N LYS A 88 -0.96 0.05 1.86
CA LYS A 88 -0.72 1.44 2.30
C LYS A 88 -1.84 1.98 3.20
N VAL A 89 -3.10 1.70 2.87
CA VAL A 89 -4.22 2.12 3.73
C VAL A 89 -4.27 1.36 5.04
N ALA A 90 -4.04 0.05 5.03
CA ALA A 90 -3.95 -0.73 6.27
C ALA A 90 -2.78 -0.27 7.16
N THR A 91 -1.64 0.11 6.59
CA THR A 91 -0.53 0.74 7.32
C THR A 91 -0.96 2.08 7.91
N ALA A 92 -1.66 2.93 7.15
CA ALA A 92 -2.16 4.21 7.65
C ALA A 92 -3.18 4.04 8.78
N ILE A 93 -3.99 2.98 8.73
CA ILE A 93 -4.93 2.61 9.80
C ILE A 93 -4.17 2.23 11.08
N LEU A 94 -3.18 1.33 10.98
CA LEU A 94 -2.42 0.84 12.13
C LEU A 94 -1.49 1.90 12.73
N ASP A 95 -0.68 2.55 11.89
CA ASP A 95 0.32 3.54 12.30
C ASP A 95 -0.32 4.88 12.69
N GLY A 96 -1.35 5.29 11.94
CA GLY A 96 -2.09 6.54 12.17
C GLY A 96 -3.19 6.43 13.22
N GLY A 97 -3.39 5.26 13.84
CA GLY A 97 -4.45 5.04 14.83
C GLY A 97 -5.87 5.29 14.30
N SER A 98 -6.06 5.16 12.98
CA SER A 98 -7.34 5.46 12.32
C SER A 98 -8.19 4.21 12.19
N GLY A 99 -9.48 4.27 12.51
CA GLY A 99 -10.38 3.13 12.36
C GLY A 99 -10.97 3.00 10.95
N GLU A 100 -11.46 1.81 10.61
CA GLU A 100 -12.24 1.53 9.38
C GLU A 100 -13.31 2.60 9.13
N VAL A 101 -14.07 2.96 10.16
CA VAL A 101 -15.18 3.92 10.06
C VAL A 101 -14.68 5.28 9.57
N GLN A 102 -13.56 5.76 10.11
CA GLN A 102 -13.00 7.06 9.76
C GLN A 102 -12.53 7.08 8.29
N ILE A 103 -11.84 6.03 7.86
CA ILE A 103 -11.42 5.89 6.46
C ILE A 103 -12.62 5.82 5.52
N ASN A 104 -13.63 4.99 5.84
CA ASN A 104 -14.81 4.85 5.00
C ASN A 104 -15.65 6.13 4.93
N ILE A 105 -15.69 6.95 5.99
CA ILE A 105 -16.31 8.28 5.94
C ILE A 105 -15.58 9.16 4.90
N ILE A 106 -14.26 9.22 4.96
CA ILE A 106 -13.45 10.02 4.00
C ILE A 106 -13.69 9.53 2.58
N LEU A 107 -13.61 8.22 2.33
CA LEU A 107 -13.83 7.63 1.01
C LEU A 107 -15.24 7.95 0.49
N SER A 108 -16.25 7.84 1.34
CA SER A 108 -17.64 8.12 0.98
C SER A 108 -17.85 9.59 0.60
N VAL A 109 -17.29 10.53 1.38
CA VAL A 109 -17.35 11.97 1.08
C VAL A 109 -16.66 12.30 -0.26
N LEU A 110 -15.59 11.58 -0.59
CA LEU A 110 -14.88 11.72 -1.86
C LEU A 110 -15.53 10.97 -3.02
N ASN A 111 -16.63 10.24 -2.80
CA ASN A 111 -17.28 9.36 -3.79
C ASN A 111 -16.32 8.28 -4.33
N ILE A 112 -15.50 7.71 -3.44
CA ILE A 112 -14.60 6.59 -3.68
C ILE A 112 -15.22 5.33 -3.03
N PRO A 113 -15.15 4.14 -3.65
CA PRO A 113 -15.69 2.92 -3.07
C PRO A 113 -15.12 2.65 -1.67
N ALA A 114 -16.01 2.37 -0.73
CA ALA A 114 -15.64 2.02 0.63
C ALA A 114 -15.02 0.61 0.70
N MET A 115 -14.16 0.41 1.69
CA MET A 115 -13.56 -0.89 1.98
C MET A 115 -14.37 -1.62 3.05
N THR A 116 -14.50 -2.95 2.93
CA THR A 116 -15.18 -3.74 3.96
C THR A 116 -14.25 -4.07 5.12
N SER A 117 -14.79 -4.15 6.34
CA SER A 117 -14.06 -4.55 7.55
C SER A 117 -13.23 -5.81 7.37
N HIS A 118 -13.84 -6.85 6.78
CA HIS A 118 -13.15 -8.11 6.53
C HIS A 118 -11.94 -7.94 5.61
N PHE A 119 -12.07 -7.10 4.59
CA PHE A 119 -10.99 -6.81 3.67
C PHE A 119 -9.86 -6.04 4.37
N ILE A 120 -10.18 -4.98 5.12
CA ILE A 120 -9.20 -4.19 5.88
C ILE A 120 -8.42 -5.08 6.86
N LYS A 121 -9.13 -5.84 7.71
CA LYS A 121 -8.52 -6.72 8.72
C LYS A 121 -7.56 -7.75 8.14
N ARG A 122 -7.79 -8.19 6.90
CA ARG A 122 -6.88 -9.10 6.20
C ARG A 122 -5.52 -8.46 5.93
N TYR A 123 -5.51 -7.21 5.47
CA TYR A 123 -4.27 -6.48 5.21
C TYR A 123 -3.61 -6.03 6.52
N GLU A 124 -4.40 -5.58 7.51
CA GLU A 124 -3.91 -5.26 8.85
C GLU A 124 -3.10 -6.41 9.45
N ARG A 125 -3.64 -7.63 9.49
CA ARG A 125 -2.91 -8.80 10.04
C ARG A 125 -1.59 -9.09 9.34
N THR A 126 -1.50 -8.82 8.04
CA THR A 126 -0.26 -9.04 7.29
C THR A 126 0.77 -7.96 7.65
N ILE A 127 0.32 -6.72 7.76
CA ILE A 127 1.18 -5.58 8.09
C ILE A 127 1.59 -5.58 9.56
N ASP A 128 0.70 -5.96 10.46
CA ASP A 128 0.95 -6.02 11.90
C ASP A 128 2.16 -6.91 12.22
N VAL A 129 2.24 -8.09 11.60
CA VAL A 129 3.41 -8.98 11.73
C VAL A 129 4.70 -8.31 11.24
N ALA A 130 4.65 -7.59 10.12
CA ALA A 130 5.80 -6.88 9.58
C ALA A 130 6.20 -5.67 10.45
N MET A 131 5.22 -4.90 10.94
CA MET A 131 5.43 -3.75 11.81
C MET A 131 5.98 -4.19 13.16
N GLU A 132 5.47 -5.27 13.75
CA GLU A 132 5.98 -5.84 14.99
C GLU A 132 7.45 -6.26 14.83
N HIS A 133 7.79 -6.89 13.70
CA HIS A 133 9.17 -7.28 13.41
C HIS A 133 10.11 -6.06 13.34
N VAL A 134 9.74 -5.03 12.58
CA VAL A 134 10.50 -3.77 12.46
C VAL A 134 10.62 -3.07 13.82
N ALA A 135 9.56 -3.03 14.61
CA ALA A 135 9.59 -2.44 15.95
C ALA A 135 10.55 -3.20 16.88
N LYS A 136 10.54 -4.54 16.84
CA LYS A 136 11.47 -5.39 17.61
C LYS A 136 12.92 -5.21 17.19
N GLU A 137 13.19 -5.03 15.91
CA GLU A 137 14.55 -4.73 15.41
C GLU A 137 15.01 -3.36 15.87
N SER A 138 14.20 -2.33 15.66
CA SER A 138 14.49 -0.97 16.11
C SER A 138 14.80 -0.90 17.62
N CYS A 139 13.98 -1.55 18.46
CA CYS A 139 14.24 -1.62 19.90
C CYS A 139 15.58 -2.31 20.22
N ARG A 140 15.93 -3.39 19.51
CA ARG A 140 17.22 -4.09 19.72
C ARG A 140 18.40 -3.20 19.34
N ASP A 141 18.30 -2.49 18.22
CA ASP A 141 19.35 -1.59 17.74
C ASP A 141 19.58 -0.42 18.69
N ILE A 142 18.50 0.19 19.18
CA ILE A 142 18.56 1.29 20.17
C ILE A 142 19.17 0.79 21.48
N ILE A 143 18.79 -0.39 21.97
CA ILE A 143 19.37 -0.98 23.19
C ILE A 143 20.88 -1.22 23.00
N ALA A 144 21.29 -1.76 21.86
CA ALA A 144 22.69 -2.01 21.56
C ALA A 144 23.51 -0.71 21.48
N LEU A 145 22.95 0.32 20.84
CA LEU A 145 23.57 1.63 20.72
C LEU A 145 23.72 2.32 22.09
N ASN A 146 22.63 2.35 22.88
CA ASN A 146 22.64 2.96 24.21
C ASN A 146 23.65 2.29 25.14
N LYS A 147 23.80 0.96 25.07
CA LYS A 147 24.82 0.23 25.84
C LYS A 147 26.23 0.68 25.48
N LYS A 148 26.57 0.81 24.19
CA LYS A 148 27.89 1.28 23.74
C LYS A 148 28.18 2.70 24.24
N LEU A 149 27.25 3.62 24.00
CA LEU A 149 27.39 5.03 24.41
C LEU A 149 27.52 5.17 25.94
N THR A 150 26.83 4.34 26.72
CA THR A 150 26.93 4.37 28.19
C THR A 150 28.30 3.90 28.69
N ILE A 151 28.89 2.90 28.03
CA ILE A 151 30.25 2.42 28.37
C ILE A 151 31.28 3.49 28.01
N GLU A 152 31.20 4.07 26.81
CA GLU A 152 32.09 5.14 26.36
C GLU A 152 32.03 6.37 27.27
N ALA A 153 30.82 6.79 27.69
CA ALA A 153 30.64 7.89 28.63
C ALA A 153 31.29 7.61 30.00
N ARG A 154 31.17 6.38 30.52
CA ARG A 154 31.82 5.97 31.78
C ARG A 154 33.34 5.94 31.68
N GLU A 155 33.88 5.49 30.55
CA GLU A 155 35.33 5.49 30.30
C GLU A 155 35.89 6.92 30.21
N GLN A 156 35.16 7.82 29.56
CA GLN A 156 35.52 9.24 29.52
C GLN A 156 35.48 9.89 30.91
N GLU A 157 34.42 9.66 31.70
CA GLU A 157 34.33 10.14 33.08
C GLU A 157 35.49 9.62 33.96
N ALA A 158 35.85 8.34 33.82
CA ALA A 158 36.98 7.75 34.55
C ALA A 158 38.31 8.40 34.16
N SER A 159 38.53 8.68 32.87
CA SER A 159 39.73 9.36 32.38
C SER A 159 39.84 10.80 32.91
N VAL A 160 38.74 11.57 32.92
CA VAL A 160 38.70 12.96 33.43
C VAL A 160 38.94 13.00 34.94
N ASN A 161 38.36 12.08 35.71
CA ASN A 161 38.59 11.99 37.15
C ASN A 161 40.03 11.60 37.51
N SER A 162 40.69 10.75 36.71
CA SER A 162 42.10 10.41 36.92
C SER A 162 43.04 11.61 36.69
N LEU A 163 42.72 12.48 35.73
CA LEU A 163 43.47 13.71 35.46
C LEU A 163 43.28 14.74 36.57
N SER A 164 42.05 14.99 37.03
CA SER A 164 41.77 15.96 38.11
C SER A 164 42.37 15.55 39.47
N THR A 165 42.47 14.25 39.75
CA THR A 165 43.10 13.74 40.97
C THR A 165 44.62 13.97 40.98
N ASN A 166 45.27 13.89 39.81
CA ASN A 166 46.71 14.17 39.68
C ASN A 166 47.07 15.65 39.85
N TYR A 167 46.17 16.58 39.47
CA TYR A 167 46.40 18.02 39.70
C TYR A 167 46.21 18.45 41.17
N ASN A 168 45.44 17.71 41.97
CA ASN A 168 45.20 18.01 43.39
C ASN A 168 46.25 17.41 44.36
N CYS A 169 47.20 16.61 43.86
CA CYS A 169 48.25 15.98 44.69
C CYS A 169 49.63 16.67 44.57
N MET A 170 49.74 17.76 43.80
CA MET A 170 50.98 18.53 43.60
C MET A 170 50.99 19.93 44.28
N LEU A 171 50.01 20.22 45.14
CA LEU A 171 50.00 21.40 46.04
C LEU A 171 50.13 20.95 47.50
#